data_AF-R5NPH2-F1
#
_entry.id   AF-R5NPH2-F1
#
_cell.length_a   1.000
_cell.length_b   1.000
_cell.length_c   1.000
_cell.angle_alpha   90.00
_cell.angle_beta   90.00
_cell.angle_gamma   90.00
#
_symmetry.space_group_name_H-M   'P 1'
#
loop_
_entity.id
_entity.type
_entity.pdbx_description
1 polymer ?
#
loop_
_entity_poly.entity_id
_entity_poly.type
_entity_poly.pdbx_seq_one_letter_code
_entity_poly.pdbx_strand_id
1 'polypeptide(L)'
;MKDKLYIGLLAGLTAPFIIVALIYLLRFNYLSVTAFIEQAFVLKVHLKIVAIGVFFANLGLFYLFLRFNKNNASKGVILSVFLYFFIMLFASL
;
A
#
# COMPACT_ATOMS: atom_id res chain seq x y z
N MET A 1 19.69 17.34 5.50
CA MET A 1 19.85 16.16 4.63
C MET A 1 18.92 16.30 3.42
N LYS A 2 19.44 16.21 2.19
CA LYS A 2 18.61 16.11 0.98
C LYS A 2 17.70 14.89 1.09
N ASP A 3 16.42 15.06 0.81
CA ASP A 3 15.47 13.96 0.79
C ASP A 3 15.77 13.06 -0.42
N LYS A 4 15.68 11.74 -0.21
CA LYS A 4 16.09 10.76 -1.20
C LYS A 4 14.87 10.02 -1.72
N LEU A 5 14.83 9.81 -3.03
CA LEU A 5 13.71 9.15 -3.72
C LEU A 5 13.40 7.77 -3.11
N TYR A 6 14.43 6.99 -2.80
CA TYR A 6 14.24 5.64 -2.26
C TYR A 6 13.51 5.63 -0.91
N ILE A 7 13.56 6.72 -0.12
CA ILE A 7 12.83 6.79 1.15
C ILE A 7 11.33 6.74 0.87
N GLY A 8 10.87 7.53 -0.10
CA GLY A 8 9.47 7.52 -0.50
C GLY A 8 9.05 6.24 -1.20
N LEU A 9 9.94 5.66 -2.01
CA LEU A 9 9.69 4.37 -2.65
C LEU A 9 9.48 3.25 -1.62
N LEU A 10 10.39 3.11 -0.66
CA LEU A 10 10.28 2.09 0.38
C LEU A 10 9.07 2.33 1.29
N ALA A 11 8.80 3.59 1.64
CA ALA A 11 7.60 3.94 2.40
C ALA A 11 6.33 3.56 1.63
N GLY A 12 6.22 3.92 0.35
CA GLY A 12 5.04 3.62 -0.46
C GLY A 12 4.88 2.13 -0.82
N LEU A 13 5.96 1.35 -0.82
CA LEU A 13 5.92 -0.12 -0.95
C LEU A 13 5.48 -0.82 0.34
N THR A 14 5.71 -0.22 1.52
CA THR A 14 5.43 -0.86 2.81
C THR A 14 4.12 -0.38 3.44
N ALA A 15 3.71 0.85 3.17
CA ALA A 15 2.52 1.45 3.77
C ALA A 15 1.18 0.75 3.45
N PRO A 16 0.98 0.13 2.28
CA PRO A 16 -0.26 -0.61 2.01
C PRO A 16 -0.52 -1.72 3.03
N PHE A 17 0.53 -2.38 3.51
CA PHE A 17 0.43 -3.44 4.52
C PHE A 17 -0.10 -2.92 5.86
N ILE A 18 0.22 -1.66 6.21
CA ILE A 18 -0.30 -1.02 7.42
C ILE A 18 -1.82 -0.83 7.30
N ILE A 19 -2.30 -0.38 6.13
CA ILE A 19 -3.75 -0.22 5.90
C ILE A 19 -4.46 -1.57 5.89
N VAL A 20 -3.89 -2.60 5.27
CA VAL A 20 -4.46 -3.95 5.30
C VAL A 20 -4.50 -4.50 6.72
N ALA A 21 -3.44 -4.29 7.51
CA ALA A 21 -3.41 -4.68 8.92
C ALA A 21 -4.49 -3.93 9.73
N LEU A 22 -4.70 -2.64 9.49
CA LEU A 22 -5.76 -1.87 10.13
C LEU A 22 -7.15 -2.39 9.73
N ILE A 23 -7.39 -2.70 8.46
CA ILE A 23 -8.65 -3.30 8.00
C ILE A 23 -8.89 -4.63 8.72
N TYR A 24 -7.86 -5.47 8.83
CA TYR A 24 -7.95 -6.74 9.56
C TYR A 24 -8.30 -6.50 11.04
N LEU A 25 -7.54 -5.64 11.74
CA LEU A 25 -7.74 -5.39 13.17
C LEU A 25 -9.10 -4.76 13.50
N LEU A 26 -9.60 -3.88 12.63
CA LEU A 26 -10.85 -3.15 12.87
C LEU A 26 -12.10 -3.92 12.43
N ARG A 27 -11.99 -4.77 11.39
CA ARG A 27 -13.17 -5.41 10.78
C ARG A 27 -13.14 -6.93 10.77
N PHE A 28 -11.96 -7.56 10.77
CA PHE A 28 -11.81 -9.01 10.59
C PHE A 28 -11.04 -9.69 11.72
N ASN A 29 -10.91 -9.03 12.87
CA ASN A 29 -10.19 -9.56 14.04
C ASN A 29 -10.83 -10.82 14.65
N TYR A 30 -12.07 -11.15 14.27
CA TYR A 30 -12.75 -12.39 14.63
C TYR A 30 -12.24 -13.60 13.82
N LEU A 31 -11.50 -13.38 12.74
CA LEU A 31 -10.80 -14.41 11.97
C LEU A 31 -9.34 -14.49 12.40
N SER A 32 -8.75 -15.68 12.34
CA SER A 32 -7.28 -15.77 12.34
C SER A 32 -6.71 -15.10 11.09
N VAL A 33 -5.47 -14.62 11.16
CA VAL A 33 -4.79 -13.99 10.01
C VAL A 33 -4.75 -14.94 8.81
N THR A 34 -4.52 -16.24 9.04
CA THR A 34 -4.52 -17.26 7.98
C THR A 34 -5.89 -17.39 7.33
N ALA A 35 -6.97 -17.49 8.13
CA ALA A 35 -8.33 -17.59 7.62
C ALA A 35 -8.75 -16.33 6.85
N PHE A 36 -8.32 -15.14 7.28
CA PHE A 36 -8.55 -13.89 6.55
C PHE A 36 -7.87 -13.89 5.17
N ILE A 37 -6.60 -14.31 5.10
CA ILE A 37 -5.85 -14.41 3.84
C ILE A 37 -6.51 -15.45 2.92
N GLU A 38 -6.81 -16.64 3.43
CA GLU A 38 -7.47 -17.71 2.66
C GLU A 38 -8.80 -17.24 2.09
N GLN A 39 -9.66 -16.60 2.90
CA GLN A 39 -10.93 -16.05 2.42
C GLN A 39 -10.72 -14.98 1.35
N ALA A 40 -9.70 -14.12 1.48
CA ALA A 40 -9.41 -13.10 0.47
C ALA A 40 -9.00 -13.71 -0.89
N PHE A 41 -8.32 -14.88 -0.88
CA PHE A 41 -8.02 -15.64 -2.09
C PHE A 41 -9.24 -16.36 -2.64
N VAL A 42 -10.00 -17.07 -1.80
CA VAL A 42 -11.23 -17.80 -2.18
C VAL A 42 -12.25 -16.88 -2.83
N LEU A 43 -12.46 -15.69 -2.24
CA LEU A 43 -13.38 -14.68 -2.75
C LEU A 43 -12.79 -13.85 -3.90
N LYS A 44 -11.52 -14.08 -4.28
CA LYS A 44 -10.79 -13.32 -5.32
C LYS A 44 -10.79 -11.81 -5.08
N VAL A 45 -10.71 -11.39 -3.81
CA VAL A 45 -10.66 -9.97 -3.40
C VAL A 45 -9.29 -9.52 -2.90
N HIS A 46 -8.31 -10.42 -2.80
CA HIS A 46 -6.94 -10.12 -2.34
C HIS A 46 -6.32 -8.91 -3.05
N LEU A 47 -6.38 -8.84 -4.40
CA LEU A 47 -5.88 -7.67 -5.15
C LEU A 47 -6.65 -6.38 -4.83
N LYS A 48 -7.97 -6.46 -4.63
CA LYS A 48 -8.80 -5.30 -4.26
C LYS A 48 -8.43 -4.76 -2.88
N ILE A 49 -8.19 -5.65 -1.91
CA ILE A 49 -7.76 -5.27 -0.56
C ILE A 49 -6.40 -4.57 -0.60
N VAL A 50 -5.43 -5.11 -1.37
CA VAL A 50 -4.13 -4.45 -1.54
C VAL A 50 -4.29 -3.11 -2.27
N ALA A 51 -5.13 -3.02 -3.30
CA ALA A 51 -5.38 -1.77 -4.03
C ALA A 51 -5.94 -0.66 -3.12
N ILE A 52 -6.85 -1.00 -2.20
CA ILE A 52 -7.34 -0.06 -1.17
C ILE A 52 -6.16 0.42 -0.30
N GLY A 53 -5.30 -0.51 0.12
CA GLY A 53 -4.10 -0.18 0.88
C GLY A 53 -3.17 0.78 0.13
N VAL A 54 -2.87 0.48 -1.13
CA VAL A 54 -2.05 1.32 -2.02
C VAL A 54 -2.67 2.71 -2.16
N PHE A 55 -3.96 2.80 -2.46
CA PHE A 55 -4.63 4.07 -2.67
C PHE A 55 -4.56 4.96 -1.42
N PHE A 56 -5.07 4.50 -0.28
CA PHE A 56 -5.15 5.35 0.92
C PHE A 56 -3.78 5.60 1.55
N ALA A 57 -2.91 4.58 1.64
CA ALA A 57 -1.61 4.72 2.27
C ALA A 57 -0.70 5.65 1.46
N ASN A 58 -0.63 5.45 0.14
CA ASN A 58 0.30 6.21 -0.70
C ASN A 58 -0.21 7.62 -0.97
N LEU A 59 -1.53 7.84 -1.00
CA LEU A 59 -2.08 9.19 -1.03
C LEU A 59 -1.72 9.95 0.26
N GLY A 60 -1.93 9.33 1.42
CA GLY A 60 -1.57 9.91 2.71
C GLY A 60 -0.08 10.22 2.81
N LEU A 61 0.79 9.28 2.44
CA LEU A 61 2.24 9.47 2.43
C LEU A 61 2.70 10.54 1.44
N PHE A 62 2.08 10.59 0.25
CA PHE A 62 2.42 11.59 -0.76
C PHE A 62 2.20 13.00 -0.21
N TYR A 63 1.02 13.27 0.36
CA TYR A 63 0.70 14.56 0.96
C TYR A 63 1.52 14.86 2.22
N LEU A 64 1.83 13.84 3.02
CA LEU A 64 2.70 13.98 4.19
C LEU A 64 4.09 14.47 3.78
N PHE A 65 4.73 13.80 2.81
CA PHE A 65 6.04 14.22 2.31
C PHE A 65 6.00 15.58 1.62
N LEU A 66 4.91 15.88 0.89
CA LEU A 66 4.74 17.19 0.26
C LEU A 66 4.66 18.31 1.32
N ARG A 67 3.91 18.09 2.41
CA ARG A 67 3.81 19.05 3.53
C ARG A 67 5.15 19.34 4.20
N PHE A 68 6.06 18.37 4.22
CA PHE A 68 7.42 18.54 4.75
C PHE A 68 8.46 18.98 3.71
N ASN A 69 8.02 19.43 2.53
CA ASN A 69 8.88 19.84 1.41
C ASN A 69 9.85 18.71 0.95
N LYS A 70 9.45 17.45 1.09
CA LYS A 70 10.22 16.25 0.70
C LYS A 70 9.83 15.79 -0.70
N ASN A 71 10.08 16.64 -1.70
CA ASN A 71 9.60 16.44 -3.08
C ASN A 71 10.15 15.17 -3.76
N ASN A 72 11.41 14.78 -3.51
CA ASN A 72 11.97 13.55 -4.07
C ASN A 72 11.38 12.33 -3.40
N ALA A 73 11.11 12.38 -2.10
CA ALA A 73 10.38 11.31 -1.42
C ALA A 73 8.95 11.18 -1.96
N SER A 74 8.22 12.30 -2.16
CA SER A 74 6.89 12.27 -2.80
C SER A 74 6.91 11.61 -4.19
N LYS A 75 7.93 11.89 -5.02
CA LYS A 75 8.13 11.19 -6.30
C LYS A 75 8.37 9.68 -6.11
N GLY A 76 9.12 9.29 -5.09
CA GLY A 76 9.32 7.89 -4.73
C GLY A 76 8.01 7.17 -4.38
N VAL A 77 7.11 7.84 -3.65
CA VAL A 77 5.77 7.29 -3.35
C VAL A 77 4.98 7.07 -4.64
N ILE A 78 4.99 8.02 -5.57
CA ILE A 78 4.34 7.85 -6.88
C ILE A 78 4.96 6.65 -7.65
N LEU A 79 6.28 6.51 -7.64
CA LEU A 79 6.94 5.36 -8.27
C LEU A 79 6.45 4.04 -7.68
N SER A 80 6.24 3.96 -6.36
CA SER A 80 5.68 2.75 -5.74
C SER A 80 4.27 2.42 -6.24
N VAL A 81 3.43 3.44 -6.50
CA VAL A 81 2.08 3.26 -7.07
C VAL A 81 2.16 2.65 -8.47
N PHE A 82 3.08 3.14 -9.31
CA PHE A 82 3.32 2.54 -10.63
C PHE A 82 3.79 1.09 -10.54
N LEU A 83 4.70 0.78 -9.62
CA LEU A 83 5.14 -0.61 -9.41
C LEU A 83 3.96 -1.51 -9.01
N TYR A 84 3.13 -1.07 -8.06
CA TYR A 84 1.93 -1.82 -7.68
C TYR A 84 0.96 -1.99 -8.85
N PHE A 85 0.74 -0.95 -9.65
CA PHE A 85 -0.11 -1.04 -10.84
C PHE A 85 0.38 -2.13 -11.79
N PHE A 86 1.67 -2.14 -12.14
CA PHE A 86 2.21 -3.18 -13.02
C PHE A 86 2.16 -4.57 -12.39
N ILE A 87 2.51 -4.71 -11.11
CA ILE A 87 2.42 -5.99 -10.39
C ILE A 87 0.99 -6.53 -10.41
N MET A 88 0.00 -5.69 -10.10
CA MET A 88 -1.41 -6.09 -10.11
C MET A 88 -1.91 -6.42 -11.50
N LEU A 89 -1.51 -5.65 -12.52
CA LEU A 89 -1.87 -5.92 -13.92
C LEU A 89 -1.42 -7.32 -14.33
N PHE A 90 -0.15 -7.66 -14.09
CA PHE A 90 0.41 -8.98 -14.42
C PHE A 90 -0.10 -10.11 -13.52
N ALA A 91 -0.41 -9.84 -12.24
CA ALA A 91 -0.99 -10.84 -11.34
C ALA A 91 -2.49 -11.09 -11.61
N SER A 92 -3.16 -10.17 -12.32
CA SER A 92 -4.58 -10.29 -12.67
C SER A 92 -4.85 -10.93 -14.03
N LEU A 93 -3.80 -11.09 -14.84
CA LEU A 93 -3.78 -11.84 -16.11
C LEU A 93 -3.76 -13.35 -15.83
#